data_AF-A0A850B963-F1
#
_entry.id   AF-A0A850B963-F1
#
_cell.length_a   1.000
_cell.length_b   1.000
_cell.length_c   1.000
_cell.angle_alpha   90.00
_cell.angle_beta   90.00
_cell.angle_gamma   90.00
#
_symmetry.space_group_name_H-M   'P 1'
#
loop_
_entity.id
_entity.type
_entity.pdbx_description
1 polymer ?
#
loop_
_entity_poly.entity_id
_entity_poly.type
_entity_poly.pdbx_seq_one_letter_code
_entity_poly.pdbx_strand_id
1 'polypeptide(L)'
;MFKGFFQRTSSAGGFYGPRLLSAAAAAGGSPDLSEAMAKLREEVRELTLEEEKLRRAIRSLSTPILRIWKGVLALPVIGAVDGARAAQMMERLLEEITRTRSRIAILDLTGAEVMDARAADDLLRLVRAAGLLGSRCLISGISPGMASTLIGLGVNLAELSTFGTLEAALRHAIGAMERER
;
A
#
# COMPACT_ATOMS: atom_id res chain seq x y z
N MET A 1 58.04 29.62 -45.59
CA MET A 1 59.05 30.02 -44.59
C MET A 1 59.00 29.01 -43.45
N PHE A 2 59.77 27.93 -43.52
CA PHE A 2 61.08 27.73 -42.84
C PHE A 2 60.98 27.85 -41.30
N LYS A 3 60.97 26.70 -40.59
CA LYS A 3 62.04 26.17 -39.70
C LYS A 3 62.45 27.13 -38.56
N GLY A 4 62.54 26.77 -37.28
CA GLY A 4 62.67 25.49 -36.57
C GLY A 4 63.50 25.74 -35.29
N PHE A 5 63.66 24.69 -34.48
CA PHE A 5 64.59 24.50 -33.33
C PHE A 5 64.01 24.75 -31.90
N PHE A 6 63.62 23.70 -31.13
CA PHE A 6 64.41 22.82 -30.21
C PHE A 6 64.97 23.62 -29.00
N GLN A 7 64.71 23.31 -27.71
CA GLN A 7 64.80 22.02 -27.01
C GLN A 7 64.18 22.09 -25.57
N ARG A 8 63.62 20.97 -25.10
CA ARG A 8 63.30 20.42 -23.73
C ARG A 8 63.39 21.33 -22.47
N THR A 9 62.52 21.21 -21.44
CA THR A 9 62.20 20.03 -20.59
C THR A 9 60.84 20.08 -19.84
N SER A 10 60.22 18.90 -19.63
CA SER A 10 59.37 18.38 -18.51
C SER A 10 58.44 19.33 -17.73
N SER A 11 57.22 19.03 -17.28
CA SER A 11 56.38 17.84 -17.00
C SER A 11 55.05 18.46 -16.48
N ALA A 12 53.83 18.05 -16.80
CA ALA A 12 53.21 16.75 -16.54
C ALA A 12 51.85 16.75 -17.26
N GLY A 13 51.68 15.83 -18.20
CA GLY A 13 50.42 15.55 -18.86
C GLY A 13 50.48 14.09 -19.28
N GLY A 14 49.85 13.21 -18.51
CA GLY A 14 50.03 11.77 -18.65
C GLY A 14 48.77 11.00 -18.27
N PHE A 15 48.03 10.61 -19.29
CA PHE A 15 47.48 9.26 -19.47
C PHE A 15 47.07 8.50 -18.20
N TYR A 16 45.77 8.42 -17.94
CA TYR A 16 45.18 7.28 -17.24
C TYR A 16 44.12 6.63 -18.14
N GLY A 17 44.59 5.71 -18.98
CA GLY A 17 43.79 4.62 -19.53
C GLY A 17 43.37 3.60 -18.44
N PRO A 18 42.88 2.41 -18.81
CA PRO A 18 42.00 1.50 -18.03
C PRO A 18 42.63 0.82 -16.79
N ARG A 19 43.56 1.45 -16.08
CA ARG A 19 44.26 0.90 -14.90
C ARG A 19 43.47 0.99 -13.59
N LEU A 20 42.33 1.68 -13.56
CA LEU A 20 41.47 1.71 -12.37
C LEU A 20 40.63 0.43 -12.21
N LEU A 21 40.43 -0.35 -13.28
CA LEU A 21 39.72 -1.63 -13.19
C LEU A 21 40.62 -2.80 -12.76
N SER A 22 41.96 -2.68 -12.86
CA SER A 22 42.89 -3.76 -12.51
C SER A 22 43.45 -3.67 -11.09
N ALA A 23 43.33 -2.53 -10.39
CA ALA A 23 43.84 -2.38 -9.02
C ALA A 23 42.93 -3.05 -7.99
N ALA A 24 41.61 -3.08 -8.22
CA ALA A 24 40.66 -3.80 -7.38
C ALA A 24 40.72 -5.33 -7.57
N ALA A 25 41.24 -5.80 -8.71
CA ALA A 25 41.46 -7.23 -8.97
C ALA A 25 42.81 -7.74 -8.42
N ALA A 26 43.77 -6.85 -8.15
CA ALA A 26 45.13 -7.21 -7.72
C ALA A 26 45.36 -7.08 -6.21
N ALA A 27 44.51 -6.36 -5.48
CA ALA A 27 44.44 -6.46 -4.04
C ALA A 27 43.45 -7.58 -3.72
N GLY A 28 43.93 -8.83 -3.67
CA GLY A 28 43.15 -9.95 -3.13
C GLY A 28 42.54 -9.47 -1.81
N GLY A 29 41.21 -9.30 -1.79
CA GLY A 29 40.51 -8.82 -0.60
C GLY A 29 41.00 -9.65 0.58
N SER A 30 41.41 -9.00 1.67
CA SER A 30 41.80 -9.75 2.85
C SER A 30 40.66 -10.74 3.15
N PRO A 31 40.97 -12.01 3.47
CA PRO A 31 39.94 -13.01 3.78
C PRO A 31 38.89 -12.45 4.75
N ASP A 32 39.37 -11.61 5.68
CA ASP A 32 38.63 -10.85 6.68
C ASP A 32 37.59 -9.86 6.11
N LEU A 33 37.88 -9.13 5.03
CA LEU A 33 36.91 -8.21 4.42
C LEU A 33 35.82 -8.96 3.64
N SER A 34 36.19 -10.03 2.94
CA SER A 34 35.21 -10.87 2.23
C SER A 34 34.29 -11.59 3.23
N GLU A 35 34.85 -12.04 4.35
CA GLU A 35 34.12 -12.69 5.43
C GLU A 35 33.22 -11.70 6.18
N ALA A 36 33.71 -10.50 6.50
CA ALA A 36 32.91 -9.43 7.11
C ALA A 36 31.75 -8.98 6.20
N MET A 37 31.99 -8.84 4.89
CA MET A 37 30.93 -8.52 3.94
C MET A 37 29.88 -9.63 3.81
N ALA A 38 30.30 -10.90 3.85
CA ALA A 38 29.37 -12.04 3.83
C ALA A 38 28.49 -12.05 5.08
N LYS A 39 29.09 -11.82 6.26
CA LYS A 39 28.39 -11.76 7.55
C LYS A 39 27.39 -10.61 7.61
N LEU A 40 27.80 -9.41 7.18
CA LEU A 40 26.92 -8.24 7.09
C LEU A 40 25.75 -8.45 6.11
N ARG A 41 26.01 -9.09 4.95
CA ARG A 41 24.93 -9.39 3.98
C ARG A 41 23.90 -10.36 4.56
N GLU A 42 24.34 -11.33 5.35
CA GLU A 42 23.44 -12.26 6.01
C GLU A 42 22.59 -11.56 7.07
N GLU A 43 23.21 -10.71 7.90
CA GLU A 43 22.52 -9.91 8.90
C GLU A 43 21.50 -8.94 8.28
N VAL A 44 21.86 -8.28 7.16
CA VAL A 44 20.93 -7.44 6.38
C VAL A 44 19.75 -8.26 5.83
N ARG A 45 19.99 -9.51 5.37
CA ARG A 45 18.90 -10.39 4.90
C ARG A 45 17.95 -10.75 6.03
N GLU A 46 18.47 -11.13 7.19
CA GLU A 46 17.65 -11.47 8.35
C GLU A 46 16.76 -10.29 8.77
N LEU A 47 17.35 -9.09 8.88
CA LEU A 47 16.62 -7.86 9.19
C LEU A 47 15.53 -7.54 8.16
N THR A 48 15.82 -7.72 6.86
CA THR A 48 14.85 -7.49 5.79
C THR A 48 13.67 -8.46 5.89
N LEU A 49 13.93 -9.74 6.16
CA LEU A 49 12.89 -10.75 6.34
C LEU A 49 12.01 -10.46 7.56
N GLU A 50 12.60 -9.98 8.64
CA GLU A 50 11.89 -9.61 9.86
C GLU A 50 11.02 -8.36 9.66
N GLU A 51 11.54 -7.35 8.95
CA GLU A 51 10.79 -6.17 8.53
C GLU A 51 9.57 -6.56 7.68
N GLU A 52 9.74 -7.45 6.71
CA GLU A 52 8.63 -7.94 5.88
C GLU A 52 7.57 -8.70 6.70
N LYS A 53 7.98 -9.49 7.69
CA LYS A 53 7.05 -10.20 8.58
C LYS A 53 6.26 -9.21 9.43
N LEU A 54 6.93 -8.23 10.03
CA LEU A 54 6.28 -7.17 10.80
C LEU A 54 5.32 -6.36 9.94
N ARG A 55 5.73 -5.96 8.73
CA ARG A 55 4.86 -5.27 7.77
C ARG A 55 3.62 -6.08 7.42
N ARG A 56 3.75 -7.41 7.20
CA ARG A 56 2.61 -8.29 6.94
C ARG A 56 1.67 -8.42 8.15
N ALA A 57 2.21 -8.59 9.36
CA ALA A 57 1.43 -8.67 10.58
C ALA A 57 0.69 -7.35 10.87
N ILE A 58 1.34 -6.21 10.67
CA ILE A 58 0.69 -4.90 10.78
C ILE A 58 -0.44 -4.80 9.76
N ARG A 59 -0.21 -5.18 8.49
CA ARG A 59 -1.25 -5.16 7.45
C ARG A 59 -2.46 -6.03 7.81
N SER A 60 -2.27 -7.23 8.36
CA SER A 60 -3.38 -8.12 8.76
C SER A 60 -4.17 -7.60 9.96
N LEU A 61 -3.51 -6.86 10.87
CA LEU A 61 -4.16 -6.19 12.00
C LEU A 61 -4.85 -4.86 11.60
N SER A 62 -4.51 -4.28 10.45
CA SER A 62 -4.91 -2.92 10.03
C SER A 62 -6.31 -2.82 9.37
N THR A 63 -7.09 -3.89 9.38
CA THR A 63 -8.46 -3.94 8.82
C THR A 63 -9.41 -4.77 9.70
N PRO A 64 -9.59 -4.41 10.99
CA PRO A 64 -10.50 -5.15 11.87
C PRO A 64 -11.95 -4.99 11.38
N ILE A 65 -12.72 -6.08 11.36
CA ILE A 65 -14.17 -6.00 11.11
C ILE A 65 -14.88 -6.00 12.46
N LEU A 66 -15.59 -4.91 12.73
CA LEU A 66 -16.24 -4.64 14.01
C LEU A 66 -17.75 -4.83 13.86
N ARG A 67 -18.37 -5.60 14.74
CA ARG A 67 -19.84 -5.65 14.83
C ARG A 67 -20.33 -4.56 15.78
N ILE A 68 -20.75 -3.44 15.21
CA ILE A 68 -21.11 -2.24 15.97
C ILE A 68 -22.61 -2.13 16.27
N TRP A 69 -23.44 -2.91 15.57
CA TRP A 69 -24.87 -3.05 15.87
C TRP A 69 -25.40 -4.41 15.41
N LYS A 70 -26.61 -4.78 15.82
CA LYS A 70 -27.25 -6.01 15.32
C LYS A 70 -27.49 -5.88 13.81
N GLY A 71 -26.79 -6.70 13.03
CA GLY A 71 -26.86 -6.72 11.57
C GLY A 71 -26.01 -5.64 10.87
N VAL A 72 -25.16 -4.92 11.62
CA VAL A 72 -24.29 -3.87 11.08
C VAL A 72 -22.82 -4.17 11.42
N LEU A 73 -21.99 -4.21 10.38
CA LEU A 73 -20.53 -4.29 10.48
C LEU A 73 -19.90 -2.94 10.15
N ALA A 74 -18.72 -2.68 10.71
CA ALA A 74 -17.85 -1.59 10.32
C ALA A 74 -16.44 -2.11 10.04
N LEU A 75 -15.84 -1.58 8.98
CA LEU A 75 -14.49 -1.89 8.51
C LEU A 75 -13.71 -0.57 8.39
N PRO A 76 -13.02 -0.12 9.45
CA PRO A 76 -12.09 1.00 9.37
C PRO A 76 -10.88 0.66 8.52
N VAL A 77 -10.48 1.62 7.68
CA VAL A 77 -9.34 1.53 6.78
C VAL A 77 -8.35 2.64 7.13
N ILE A 78 -7.14 2.24 7.52
CA ILE A 78 -6.08 3.16 8.01
C ILE A 78 -4.84 3.05 7.13
N GLY A 79 -4.35 4.15 6.58
CA GLY A 79 -3.18 4.21 5.70
C GLY A 79 -3.51 3.91 4.23
N ALA A 80 -2.50 3.58 3.43
CA ALA A 80 -2.64 3.37 1.99
C ALA A 80 -3.52 2.14 1.65
N VAL A 81 -4.35 2.27 0.62
CA VAL A 81 -5.16 1.19 0.06
C VAL A 81 -4.59 0.81 -1.31
N ASP A 82 -3.82 -0.28 -1.32
CA ASP A 82 -3.36 -0.94 -2.54
C ASP A 82 -4.30 -2.11 -2.93
N GLY A 83 -4.13 -2.64 -4.14
CA GLY A 83 -4.96 -3.76 -4.62
C GLY A 83 -4.87 -5.03 -3.76
N ALA A 84 -3.71 -5.31 -3.14
CA ALA A 84 -3.58 -6.48 -2.26
C ALA A 84 -4.43 -6.32 -0.99
N ARG A 85 -4.43 -5.12 -0.41
CA ARG A 85 -5.26 -4.78 0.75
C ARG A 85 -6.74 -4.78 0.41
N ALA A 86 -7.13 -4.25 -0.74
CA ALA A 86 -8.52 -4.26 -1.18
C ALA A 86 -9.06 -5.70 -1.36
N ALA A 87 -8.25 -6.60 -1.94
CA ALA A 87 -8.61 -8.01 -2.07
C ALA A 87 -8.77 -8.71 -0.70
N GLN A 88 -7.89 -8.42 0.25
CA GLN A 88 -8.01 -8.95 1.61
C GLN A 88 -9.25 -8.41 2.34
N MET A 89 -9.57 -7.12 2.17
CA MET A 89 -10.76 -6.51 2.74
C MET A 89 -12.03 -7.16 2.19
N MET A 90 -12.07 -7.41 0.88
CA MET A 90 -13.15 -8.12 0.20
C MET A 90 -13.38 -9.49 0.83
N GLU A 91 -12.38 -10.37 0.80
CA GLU A 91 -12.49 -11.75 1.29
C GLU A 91 -13.05 -11.77 2.72
N ARG A 92 -12.40 -11.03 3.63
CA ARG A 92 -12.78 -11.01 5.04
C ARG A 92 -14.17 -10.42 5.25
N LEU A 93 -14.53 -9.35 4.54
CA LEU A 93 -15.85 -8.72 4.72
C LEU A 93 -16.97 -9.62 4.24
N LEU A 94 -16.82 -10.29 3.09
CA LEU A 94 -17.84 -11.19 2.56
C LEU A 94 -18.02 -12.43 3.47
N GLU A 95 -16.94 -12.98 4.01
CA GLU A 95 -16.99 -14.04 5.02
C GLU A 95 -17.75 -13.58 6.27
N GLU A 96 -17.43 -12.40 6.81
CA GLU A 96 -18.08 -11.84 7.98
C GLU A 96 -19.56 -11.54 7.75
N ILE A 97 -19.92 -10.98 6.59
CA ILE A 97 -21.31 -10.72 6.20
C ILE A 97 -22.10 -12.02 6.23
N THR A 98 -21.57 -13.08 5.61
CA THR A 98 -22.22 -14.39 5.54
C THR A 98 -22.36 -15.01 6.93
N ARG A 99 -21.28 -15.03 7.72
CA ARG A 99 -21.25 -15.63 9.05
C ARG A 99 -22.21 -14.94 10.02
N THR A 100 -22.29 -13.61 9.96
CA THR A 100 -23.10 -12.81 10.90
C THR A 100 -24.49 -12.48 10.36
N ARG A 101 -24.78 -12.79 9.09
CA ARG A 101 -25.98 -12.37 8.34
C ARG A 101 -26.22 -10.86 8.46
N SER A 102 -25.13 -10.10 8.33
CA SER A 102 -25.21 -8.64 8.43
C SER A 102 -25.83 -8.06 7.16
N ARG A 103 -26.77 -7.14 7.34
CA ARG A 103 -27.50 -6.47 6.25
C ARG A 103 -26.82 -5.19 5.80
N ILE A 104 -25.94 -4.64 6.63
CA ILE A 104 -25.22 -3.41 6.34
C ILE A 104 -23.75 -3.57 6.74
N ALA A 105 -22.85 -3.16 5.86
CA ALA A 105 -21.43 -3.02 6.13
C ALA A 105 -21.01 -1.57 5.87
N ILE A 106 -20.34 -0.94 6.84
CA ILE A 106 -19.82 0.43 6.72
C ILE A 106 -18.31 0.36 6.51
N LEU A 107 -17.82 0.87 5.40
CA LEU A 107 -16.40 1.04 5.14
C LEU A 107 -16.02 2.46 5.58
N ASP A 108 -15.19 2.57 6.61
CA ASP A 108 -14.75 3.86 7.13
C ASP A 108 -13.36 4.19 6.59
N LEU A 109 -13.31 5.21 5.74
CA LEU A 109 -12.11 5.68 5.06
C LEU A 109 -11.50 6.92 5.73
N THR A 110 -11.95 7.29 6.93
CA THR A 110 -11.44 8.46 7.67
C THR A 110 -9.91 8.42 7.83
N GLY A 111 -9.33 7.23 8.00
CA GLY A 111 -7.89 7.04 8.13
C GLY A 111 -7.17 6.69 6.83
N ALA A 112 -7.85 6.66 5.68
CA ALA A 112 -7.25 6.25 4.41
C ALA A 112 -6.54 7.42 3.72
N GLU A 113 -5.28 7.23 3.32
CA GLU A 113 -4.43 8.31 2.79
C GLU A 113 -4.48 8.40 1.26
N VAL A 114 -4.22 7.27 0.59
CA VAL A 114 -4.14 7.16 -0.86
C VAL A 114 -4.80 5.88 -1.35
N MET A 115 -5.44 5.95 -2.52
CA MET A 115 -6.06 4.82 -3.21
C MET A 115 -5.66 4.87 -4.68
N ASP A 116 -5.17 3.76 -5.21
CA ASP A 116 -4.86 3.62 -6.63
C ASP A 116 -6.10 3.21 -7.46
N ALA A 117 -5.96 3.23 -8.79
CA ALA A 117 -7.03 2.85 -9.71
C ALA A 117 -7.56 1.42 -9.49
N ARG A 118 -6.66 0.50 -9.14
CA ARG A 118 -7.00 -0.91 -8.94
C ARG A 118 -7.77 -1.11 -7.65
N ALA A 119 -7.31 -0.49 -6.56
CA ALA A 119 -7.98 -0.49 -5.27
C ALA A 119 -9.39 0.14 -5.36
N ALA A 120 -9.57 1.17 -6.20
CA ALA A 120 -10.88 1.74 -6.45
C ALA A 120 -11.83 0.78 -7.18
N ASP A 121 -11.35 0.05 -8.20
CA ASP A 121 -12.15 -1.00 -8.86
C ASP A 121 -12.48 -2.16 -7.91
N ASP A 122 -11.50 -2.60 -7.11
CA ASP A 122 -11.70 -3.65 -6.11
C ASP A 122 -12.71 -3.23 -5.03
N LEU A 123 -12.74 -1.95 -4.64
CA LEU A 123 -13.75 -1.40 -3.73
C LEU A 123 -15.16 -1.47 -4.35
N LEU A 124 -15.31 -1.10 -5.62
CA LEU A 124 -16.60 -1.20 -6.32
C LEU A 124 -17.06 -2.67 -6.44
N ARG A 125 -16.13 -3.58 -6.74
CA ARG A 125 -16.42 -5.02 -6.75
C ARG A 125 -16.89 -5.49 -5.38
N LEU A 126 -16.32 -4.98 -4.29
CA LEU A 126 -16.71 -5.30 -2.93
C LEU A 126 -18.13 -4.89 -2.63
N VAL A 127 -18.49 -3.66 -2.99
CA VAL A 127 -19.86 -3.15 -2.82
C VAL A 127 -20.87 -4.03 -3.56
N ARG A 128 -20.57 -4.40 -4.82
CA ARG A 128 -21.43 -5.28 -5.61
C ARG A 128 -21.53 -6.69 -5.02
N ALA A 129 -20.40 -7.28 -4.63
CA ALA A 129 -20.35 -8.61 -4.05
C ALA A 129 -21.12 -8.69 -2.71
N ALA A 130 -20.97 -7.69 -1.85
CA ALA A 130 -21.77 -7.59 -0.62
C ALA A 130 -23.27 -7.50 -0.92
N GLY A 131 -23.65 -6.74 -1.95
CA GLY A 131 -25.02 -6.63 -2.42
C GLY A 131 -25.61 -7.97 -2.85
N LEU A 132 -24.85 -8.80 -3.57
CA LEU A 132 -25.25 -10.17 -3.94
C LEU A 132 -25.50 -11.07 -2.73
N LEU A 133 -24.80 -10.83 -1.62
CA LEU A 133 -25.00 -11.53 -0.34
C LEU A 133 -26.15 -10.93 0.50
N GLY A 134 -26.89 -9.95 -0.03
CA GLY A 134 -27.99 -9.28 0.67
C GLY A 134 -27.54 -8.25 1.69
N SER A 135 -26.30 -7.74 1.58
CA SER A 135 -25.76 -6.70 2.44
C SER A 135 -25.51 -5.41 1.66
N ARG A 136 -25.97 -4.28 2.20
CA ARG A 136 -25.70 -2.95 1.64
C ARG A 136 -24.37 -2.42 2.17
N CYS A 137 -23.51 -1.94 1.28
CA CYS A 137 -22.30 -1.24 1.69
C CYS A 137 -22.54 0.27 1.76
N LEU A 138 -22.15 0.87 2.88
CA LEU A 138 -22.06 2.31 3.09
C LEU A 138 -20.58 2.69 3.15
N ILE A 139 -20.23 3.88 2.68
CA ILE A 139 -18.86 4.41 2.79
C ILE A 139 -18.91 5.68 3.64
N SER A 140 -17.96 5.83 4.55
CA SER A 140 -17.83 7.01 5.39
C SER A 140 -16.41 7.57 5.38
N GLY A 141 -16.25 8.85 5.71
CA GLY A 141 -14.93 9.43 5.97
C GLY A 141 -14.07 9.67 4.73
N ILE A 142 -14.67 9.80 3.54
CA ILE A 142 -13.92 10.13 2.31
C ILE A 142 -13.36 11.56 2.47
N SER A 143 -12.03 11.70 2.44
CA SER A 143 -11.37 13.00 2.46
C SER A 143 -11.56 13.74 1.11
N PRO A 144 -11.47 15.09 1.09
CA PRO A 144 -11.58 15.86 -0.16
C PRO A 144 -10.55 15.44 -1.23
N GLY A 145 -9.32 15.12 -0.81
CA GLY A 145 -8.27 14.62 -1.69
C GLY A 145 -8.64 13.26 -2.30
N MET A 146 -9.13 12.33 -1.48
CA MET A 146 -9.60 11.02 -1.94
C MET A 146 -10.77 11.14 -2.91
N ALA A 147 -11.75 12.01 -2.62
CA ALA A 147 -12.87 12.26 -3.52
C ALA A 147 -12.41 12.77 -4.90
N SER A 148 -11.45 13.70 -4.91
CA SER A 148 -10.87 14.23 -6.15
C SER A 148 -10.15 13.13 -6.95
N THR A 149 -9.39 12.26 -6.27
CA THR A 149 -8.73 11.11 -6.89
C THR A 149 -9.74 10.14 -7.49
N LEU A 150 -10.79 9.75 -6.75
CA LEU A 150 -11.82 8.83 -7.24
C LEU A 150 -12.56 9.38 -8.47
N ILE A 151 -12.84 10.69 -8.50
CA ILE A 151 -13.41 11.36 -9.67
C ILE A 151 -12.43 11.32 -10.85
N GLY A 152 -11.16 11.65 -10.62
CA GLY A 152 -10.11 11.62 -11.65
C GLY A 152 -9.87 10.22 -12.24
N LEU A 153 -10.11 9.16 -11.45
CA LEU A 153 -10.06 7.78 -11.88
C LEU A 153 -11.30 7.32 -12.68
N GLY A 154 -12.33 8.16 -12.79
CA GLY A 154 -13.56 7.83 -13.52
C GLY A 154 -14.45 6.80 -12.80
N VAL A 155 -14.31 6.67 -11.48
CA VAL A 155 -15.09 5.74 -10.66
C VAL A 155 -16.55 6.20 -10.65
N ASN A 156 -17.49 5.32 -11.05
CA ASN A 156 -18.91 5.63 -10.94
C ASN A 156 -19.37 5.52 -9.48
N LEU A 157 -19.43 6.66 -8.80
CA LEU A 157 -19.85 6.75 -7.39
C LEU A 157 -21.37 6.67 -7.21
N ALA A 158 -22.17 6.60 -8.29
CA ALA A 158 -23.64 6.56 -8.18
C ALA A 158 -24.16 5.31 -7.45
N GLU A 159 -23.38 4.22 -7.45
CA GLU A 159 -23.69 2.98 -6.72
C GLU A 159 -23.27 3.04 -5.24
N LEU A 160 -22.58 4.11 -4.81
CA LEU A 160 -22.02 4.25 -3.47
C LEU A 160 -22.89 5.14 -2.59
N SER A 161 -23.31 4.61 -1.45
CA SER A 161 -23.94 5.40 -0.38
C SER A 161 -22.86 6.00 0.52
N THR A 162 -22.51 7.27 0.30
CA THR A 162 -21.42 7.95 1.01
C THR A 162 -21.93 8.86 2.13
N PHE A 163 -21.18 8.92 3.24
CA PHE A 163 -21.44 9.77 4.39
C PHE A 163 -20.17 10.51 4.80
N GLY A 164 -20.30 11.76 5.26
CA GLY A 164 -19.15 12.54 5.70
C GLY A 164 -18.44 11.96 6.94
N THR A 165 -19.18 11.26 7.81
CA THR A 165 -18.64 10.68 9.05
C THR A 165 -19.19 9.27 9.29
N LEU A 166 -18.44 8.46 10.04
CA LEU A 166 -18.90 7.14 10.49
C LEU A 166 -20.19 7.26 11.33
N GLU A 167 -20.32 8.31 12.13
CA GLU A 167 -21.53 8.56 12.93
C GLU A 167 -22.77 8.73 12.03
N ALA A 168 -22.67 9.51 10.96
CA ALA A 168 -23.78 9.72 10.03
C ALA A 168 -24.16 8.42 9.31
N ALA A 169 -23.18 7.61 8.90
CA ALA A 169 -23.40 6.30 8.30
C ALA A 169 -24.07 5.33 9.29
N LEU A 170 -23.60 5.30 10.54
CA LEU A 170 -24.16 4.44 11.58
C LEU A 170 -25.61 4.83 11.90
N ARG A 171 -25.89 6.12 12.04
CA ARG A 171 -27.25 6.63 12.26
C ARG A 171 -28.20 6.22 11.12
N HIS A 172 -27.73 6.33 9.88
CA HIS A 172 -28.49 5.87 8.72
C HIS A 172 -28.73 4.35 8.77
N ALA A 173 -27.69 3.57 9.09
CA ALA A 173 -27.76 2.12 9.17
C ALA A 173 -28.76 1.65 10.24
N ILE A 174 -28.68 2.20 11.46
CA ILE A 174 -29.60 1.86 12.56
C ILE A 174 -31.04 2.18 12.16
N GLY A 175 -31.30 3.39 11.65
CA GLY A 175 -32.64 3.76 11.21
C GLY A 175 -33.17 2.87 10.09
N ALA A 176 -32.31 2.38 9.18
CA ALA A 176 -32.71 1.43 8.15
C ALA A 176 -33.06 0.04 8.73
N MET A 177 -32.30 -0.44 9.72
CA MET A 177 -32.58 -1.70 10.40
C MET A 177 -33.89 -1.69 11.19
N GLU A 178 -34.29 -0.52 11.72
CA GLU A 178 -35.54 -0.35 12.45
C GLU A 178 -36.78 -0.36 11.54
N ARG A 179 -36.66 0.17 10.32
CA ARG A 179 -37.76 0.16 9.32
C ARG A 179 -38.02 -1.20 8.70
N GLU A 180 -37.07 -2.13 8.82
CA GLU A 180 -37.17 -3.49 8.30
C GLU A 180 -37.67 -4.51 9.36
N ARG A 181 -38.13 -4.03 10.53
CA ARG A 181 -38.80 -4.81 11.57
C ARG A 181 -40.30 -4.63 11.50
#